data_AF-A0A919NLU2-F1
#
_entry.id   AF-A0A919NLU2-F1
#
_cell.length_a   1.000
_cell.length_b   1.000
_cell.length_c   1.000
_cell.angle_alpha   90.00
_cell.angle_beta   90.00
_cell.angle_gamma   90.00
#
_symmetry.space_group_name_H-M   'P 1'
#
loop_
_entity.id
_entity.type
_entity.pdbx_description
1 polymer ?
#
loop_
_entity_poly.entity_id
_entity_poly.type
_entity_poly.pdbx_seq_one_letter_code
_entity_poly.pdbx_strand_id
1 'polypeptide(L)'
;MVVSRKSTAVRLDLDRKNYAYGDTARATIRVEHTSGTVCLAGNLGQSTCTETNRAGVAHLTYDPMEQNTIFTASFAGNGTYAPASTRVSVTTSAQLQESLRGRTFTVVVQPYRPGAKVQFTTQALVRGKWNTVATRTVRLDGNSQAGTTVTGPAGTNRIRASFIADSTNTAADGAWLSFTVNR
;
A
#
# COMPACT_ATOMS: atom_id res chain seq x y z
N MET A 1 -10.46 15.14 46.13
CA MET A 1 -9.02 14.89 45.99
C MET A 1 -8.71 14.79 44.50
N VAL A 2 -7.98 15.75 43.92
CA VAL A 2 -7.58 15.69 42.51
C VAL A 2 -6.27 14.92 42.45
N VAL A 3 -6.29 13.74 41.84
CA VAL A 3 -5.08 12.95 41.61
C VAL A 3 -4.43 13.49 40.33
N SER A 4 -3.33 14.23 40.47
CA SER A 4 -2.52 14.67 39.33
C SER A 4 -1.65 13.52 38.83
N ARG A 5 -1.72 13.20 37.53
CA ARG A 5 -0.88 12.20 36.86
C ARG A 5 0.03 12.87 35.85
N LYS A 6 1.25 12.35 35.69
CA LYS A 6 2.22 12.85 34.70
C LYS A 6 1.79 12.48 33.28
N SER A 7 2.11 13.33 32.32
CA SER A 7 1.99 13.01 30.88
C SER A 7 3.09 12.04 30.46
N THR A 8 2.81 11.18 29.50
CA THR A 8 3.80 10.27 28.88
C THR A 8 3.73 10.36 27.36
N ALA A 9 4.87 10.17 26.71
CA ALA A 9 4.97 10.18 25.25
C ALA A 9 4.87 8.75 24.71
N VAL A 10 3.91 8.54 23.81
CA VAL A 10 3.79 7.31 23.03
C VAL A 10 4.27 7.59 21.61
N ARG A 11 5.28 6.85 21.16
CA ARG A 11 5.77 6.91 19.78
C ARG A 11 5.36 5.65 19.03
N LEU A 12 5.02 5.83 17.75
CA LEU A 12 4.68 4.76 16.84
C LEU A 12 5.58 4.91 15.61
N ASP A 13 6.42 3.92 15.40
CA ASP A 13 7.34 3.82 14.28
C ASP A 13 6.91 2.66 13.37
N LEU A 14 6.99 2.87 12.06
CA LEU A 14 6.79 1.84 11.05
C LEU A 14 8.15 1.49 10.42
N ASP A 15 8.34 0.25 10.00
CA ASP A 15 9.59 -0.18 9.35
C ASP A 15 9.84 0.57 8.03
N ARG A 16 8.78 1.04 7.37
CA ARG A 16 8.83 1.79 6.12
C ARG A 16 7.75 2.87 6.08
N LYS A 17 7.89 3.81 5.15
CA LYS A 17 6.92 4.89 4.93
C LYS A 17 5.91 4.58 3.81
N ASN A 18 6.26 3.69 2.88
CA ASN A 18 5.46 3.32 1.72
C ASN A 18 5.35 1.80 1.66
N TYR A 19 4.15 1.30 1.37
CA TYR A 19 3.84 -0.13 1.26
C TYR A 19 3.02 -0.37 0.00
N ALA A 20 3.24 -1.49 -0.67
CA ALA A 20 2.30 -1.99 -1.65
C ALA A 20 1.10 -2.65 -0.96
N TYR A 21 -0.04 -2.69 -1.64
CA TYR A 21 -1.15 -3.50 -1.19
C TYR A 21 -0.73 -4.97 -1.10
N GLY A 22 -1.10 -5.65 -0.01
CA GLY A 22 -0.67 -7.02 0.25
C GLY A 22 0.72 -7.16 0.88
N ASP A 23 1.48 -6.07 1.06
CA ASP A 23 2.75 -6.11 1.80
C ASP A 23 2.52 -6.44 3.28
N THR A 24 3.56 -6.94 3.94
CA THR A 24 3.60 -7.04 5.39
C THR A 24 4.26 -5.79 6.00
N ALA A 25 3.60 -5.15 6.96
CA ALA A 25 4.17 -4.04 7.74
C ALA A 25 4.61 -4.49 9.13
N ARG A 26 5.68 -3.87 9.64
CA ARG A 26 6.10 -4.03 11.03
C ARG A 26 5.97 -2.69 11.74
N ALA A 27 5.06 -2.64 12.71
CA ALA A 27 4.83 -1.48 13.53
C ALA A 27 5.46 -1.68 14.92
N THR A 28 6.08 -0.64 15.44
CA THR A 28 6.74 -0.63 16.75
C THR A 28 6.22 0.53 17.56
N ILE A 29 5.67 0.23 18.73
CA ILE A 29 5.33 1.25 19.74
C ILE A 29 6.48 1.38 20.73
N ARG A 30 6.78 2.62 21.12
CA ARG A 30 7.74 2.95 22.17
C ARG A 30 7.10 3.88 23.20
N VAL A 31 7.17 3.51 24.46
CA VAL A 31 6.76 4.35 25.60
C VAL A 31 7.97 4.59 26.49
N GLU A 32 8.29 5.86 26.75
CA GLU A 32 9.47 6.24 27.53
C GLU A 32 9.21 6.12 29.05
N HIS A 33 10.19 5.56 29.77
CA HIS A 33 10.35 5.63 31.23
C HIS A 33 9.13 5.26 32.09
N THR A 34 8.29 4.33 31.65
CA THR A 34 7.06 3.96 32.37
C THR A 34 6.77 2.47 32.29
N SER A 35 6.38 1.85 33.42
CA SER A 35 5.81 0.51 33.46
C SER A 35 4.30 0.52 33.21
N GLY A 36 3.78 -0.41 32.42
CA GLY A 36 2.34 -0.60 32.22
C GLY A 36 2.03 -1.28 30.90
N THR A 37 0.74 -1.43 30.63
CA THR A 37 0.24 -2.10 29.42
C THR A 37 0.31 -1.16 28.23
N VAL A 38 0.97 -1.65 27.19
CA VAL A 38 1.12 -0.97 25.90
C VAL A 38 0.47 -1.84 24.83
N CYS A 39 -0.39 -1.25 24.03
CA CYS A 39 -1.09 -1.95 22.95
C CYS A 39 -0.82 -1.29 21.60
N LEU A 40 -0.80 -2.10 20.56
CA LEU A 40 -0.66 -1.68 19.18
C LEU A 40 -1.73 -2.42 18.38
N ALA A 41 -2.52 -1.68 17.60
CA ALA A 41 -3.62 -2.22 16.82
C ALA A 41 -3.61 -1.65 15.40
N GLY A 42 -3.99 -2.47 14.43
CA GLY A 42 -4.39 -2.03 13.11
C GLY A 42 -5.91 -2.13 12.93
N ASN A 43 -6.42 -1.48 11.88
CA ASN A 43 -7.85 -1.36 11.57
C ASN A 43 -8.55 -2.69 11.21
N LEU A 44 -7.82 -3.76 10.90
CA LEU A 44 -8.36 -5.12 10.72
C LEU A 44 -8.55 -5.92 12.02
N GLY A 45 -8.47 -5.27 13.18
CA GLY A 45 -8.63 -5.94 14.47
C GLY A 45 -7.39 -6.74 14.91
N GLN A 46 -6.34 -6.81 14.09
CA GLN A 46 -5.03 -7.27 14.51
C GLN A 46 -4.50 -6.34 15.60
N SER A 47 -4.28 -6.88 16.79
CA SER A 47 -3.73 -6.13 17.91
C SER A 47 -2.79 -6.99 18.73
N THR A 48 -1.86 -6.33 19.40
CA THR A 48 -0.93 -6.93 20.34
C THR A 48 -0.82 -6.02 21.55
N CYS A 49 -0.81 -6.60 22.73
CA CYS A 49 -0.60 -5.88 23.97
C CYS A 49 0.55 -6.54 24.74
N THR A 50 1.39 -5.72 25.35
CA THR A 50 2.52 -6.19 26.14
C THR A 50 2.61 -5.37 27.42
N GLU A 51 2.83 -6.05 28.54
CA GLU A 51 3.17 -5.40 29.79
C GLU A 51 4.65 -5.08 29.81
N THR A 52 4.97 -3.86 30.23
CA THR A 52 6.32 -3.33 30.17
C THR A 52 6.71 -2.85 31.56
N ASN A 53 7.95 -3.07 31.98
CA ASN A 53 8.39 -2.80 33.35
C ASN A 53 9.29 -1.57 33.48
N ARG A 54 9.73 -0.96 32.37
CA ARG A 54 10.56 0.27 32.35
C ARG A 54 10.38 1.12 31.09
N ALA A 55 10.78 0.60 29.94
CA ALA A 55 10.57 1.20 28.63
C ALA A 55 9.81 0.16 27.82
N GLY A 56 8.65 0.55 27.31
CA GLY A 56 7.76 -0.37 26.64
C GLY A 56 8.01 -0.40 25.16
N VAL A 57 8.47 -1.52 24.64
CA VAL A 57 8.53 -1.77 23.21
C VAL A 57 7.63 -2.96 22.90
N ALA A 58 6.65 -2.75 22.03
CA ALA A 58 5.84 -3.83 21.48
C ALA A 58 5.89 -3.77 19.96
N HIS A 59 5.83 -4.94 19.34
CA HIS A 59 5.90 -5.11 17.89
C HIS A 59 4.62 -5.76 17.39
N LEU A 60 4.05 -5.21 16.33
CA LEU A 60 2.96 -5.81 15.58
C LEU A 60 3.46 -6.11 14.17
N THR A 61 3.31 -7.36 13.75
CA THR A 61 3.39 -7.70 12.32
C THR A 61 1.97 -7.64 11.77
N TYR A 62 1.76 -6.80 10.77
CA TYR A 62 0.47 -6.57 10.15
C TYR A 62 0.52 -7.09 8.72
N ASP A 63 -0.32 -8.10 8.44
CA ASP A 63 -0.33 -8.83 7.19
C ASP A 63 -1.76 -9.30 6.87
N PRO A 64 -2.31 -8.99 5.69
CA PRO A 64 -1.77 -8.12 4.64
C PRO A 64 -2.06 -6.63 4.88
N MET A 65 -1.22 -5.74 4.32
CA MET A 65 -1.49 -4.31 4.24
C MET A 65 -2.69 -4.02 3.33
N GLU A 66 -3.63 -3.25 3.86
CA GLU A 66 -4.81 -2.80 3.13
C GLU A 66 -4.79 -1.30 2.84
N GLN A 67 -5.75 -0.87 2.02
CA GLN A 67 -6.03 0.55 1.81
C GLN A 67 -6.24 1.29 3.13
N ASN A 68 -5.64 2.47 3.25
CA ASN A 68 -5.86 3.39 4.36
C ASN A 68 -5.70 2.71 5.73
N THR A 69 -4.67 1.88 5.85
CA THR A 69 -4.35 1.21 7.12
C THR A 69 -4.01 2.25 8.18
N ILE A 70 -4.66 2.19 9.33
CA ILE A 70 -4.43 3.05 10.49
C ILE A 70 -3.86 2.21 11.61
N PHE A 71 -2.63 2.52 12.00
CA PHE A 71 -2.01 1.96 13.18
C PHE A 71 -2.31 2.87 14.37
N THR A 72 -2.83 2.27 15.44
CA THR A 72 -3.10 2.96 16.72
C THR A 72 -2.25 2.34 17.80
N ALA A 73 -1.54 3.18 18.52
CA ALA A 73 -0.64 2.79 19.58
C ALA A 73 -1.15 3.44 20.88
N SER A 74 -1.35 2.66 21.93
CA SER A 74 -1.94 3.12 23.19
C SER A 74 -1.16 2.64 24.41
N PHE A 75 -1.16 3.49 25.43
CA PHE A 75 -0.68 3.22 26.76
C PHE A 75 -1.84 3.39 27.74
N ALA A 76 -2.15 2.36 28.52
CA ALA A 76 -3.33 2.33 29.39
C ALA A 76 -3.22 3.26 30.61
N GLY A 77 -2.05 3.85 30.85
CA GLY A 77 -1.77 4.60 32.09
C GLY A 77 -1.33 3.67 33.22
N ASN A 78 -0.91 4.28 34.33
CA ASN A 78 -0.64 3.58 35.58
C ASN A 78 -0.92 4.53 36.77
N GLY A 79 -0.48 4.15 37.98
CA GLY A 79 -0.64 4.99 39.18
C GLY A 79 0.06 6.35 39.11
N THR A 80 1.05 6.52 38.23
CA THR A 80 1.88 7.74 38.10
C THR A 80 1.58 8.54 36.83
N TYR A 81 1.23 7.86 35.73
CA TYR A 81 1.08 8.43 34.40
C TYR A 81 -0.35 8.25 33.86
N ALA A 82 -0.85 9.27 33.16
CA ALA A 82 -2.14 9.22 32.50
C ALA A 82 -2.10 8.29 31.25
N PRO A 83 -3.25 7.75 30.82
CA PRO A 83 -3.35 7.07 29.53
C PRO A 83 -2.95 8.00 28.37
N ALA A 84 -2.38 7.44 27.33
CA ALA A 84 -1.97 8.17 26.14
C ALA A 84 -2.11 7.33 24.87
N SER A 85 -2.30 7.96 23.72
CA SER A 85 -2.41 7.26 22.44
C SER A 85 -1.89 8.10 21.28
N THR A 86 -1.40 7.44 20.24
CA THR A 86 -1.01 8.04 18.96
C THR A 86 -1.48 7.18 17.80
N ARG A 87 -1.55 7.76 16.61
CA ARG A 87 -1.97 7.06 15.38
C ARG A 87 -1.15 7.48 14.17
N VAL A 88 -0.94 6.54 13.26
CA VAL A 88 -0.32 6.77 11.95
C VAL A 88 -1.22 6.15 10.87
N SER A 89 -1.58 6.97 9.89
CA SER A 89 -2.31 6.51 8.70
C SER A 89 -1.33 6.24 7.56
N VAL A 90 -1.54 5.13 6.88
CA VAL A 90 -0.70 4.67 5.77
C VAL A 90 -1.55 4.46 4.53
N THR A 91 -1.14 5.10 3.44
CA THR A 91 -1.69 4.85 2.11
C THR A 91 -0.80 3.83 1.40
N THR A 92 -1.41 2.82 0.80
CA THR A 92 -0.70 1.78 0.04
C THR A 92 -0.71 2.10 -1.45
N SER A 93 0.33 1.70 -2.18
CA SER A 93 0.28 1.68 -3.65
C SER A 93 -0.60 0.52 -4.12
N ALA A 94 -1.38 0.75 -5.18
CA ALA A 94 -2.12 -0.33 -5.80
C ALA A 94 -1.17 -1.40 -6.38
N GLN A 95 -1.60 -2.65 -6.40
CA GLN A 95 -0.93 -3.75 -7.06
C GLN A 95 -1.65 -4.04 -8.39
N LEU A 96 -0.89 -4.23 -9.47
CA LEU A 96 -1.43 -4.58 -10.78
C LEU A 96 -1.09 -6.04 -11.08
N GLN A 97 -2.13 -6.85 -11.30
CA GLN A 97 -1.99 -8.21 -11.82
C GLN A 97 -2.22 -8.19 -13.32
N GLU A 98 -1.16 -8.36 -14.09
CA GLU A 98 -1.15 -8.18 -15.53
C GLU A 98 -1.11 -9.52 -16.26
N SER A 99 -1.85 -9.63 -17.37
CA SER A 99 -1.85 -10.82 -18.22
C SER A 99 -1.93 -10.39 -19.69
N LEU A 100 -1.00 -10.90 -20.49
CA LEU A 100 -0.97 -10.71 -21.95
C LEU A 100 -1.23 -12.06 -22.63
N ARG A 101 -2.34 -12.19 -23.34
CA ARG A 101 -2.73 -13.40 -24.07
C ARG A 101 -3.08 -13.05 -25.51
N GLY A 102 -2.27 -13.54 -26.45
CA GLY A 102 -2.40 -13.16 -27.86
C GLY A 102 -2.28 -11.64 -28.02
N ARG A 103 -3.34 -11.00 -28.52
CA ARG A 103 -3.42 -9.54 -28.65
C ARG A 103 -4.23 -8.86 -27.54
N THR A 104 -4.57 -9.57 -26.47
CA THR A 104 -5.37 -9.02 -25.39
C THR A 104 -4.52 -8.83 -24.15
N PHE A 105 -4.45 -7.60 -23.66
CA PHE A 105 -3.80 -7.25 -22.41
C PHE A 105 -4.85 -6.91 -21.37
N THR A 106 -4.84 -7.60 -20.25
CA THR A 106 -5.78 -7.41 -19.14
C THR A 106 -5.02 -7.11 -17.86
N VAL A 107 -5.63 -6.31 -17.01
CA VAL A 107 -5.10 -5.97 -15.69
C VAL A 107 -6.21 -6.00 -14.65
N VAL A 108 -5.92 -6.61 -13.52
CA VAL A 108 -6.74 -6.52 -12.30
C VAL A 108 -5.98 -5.65 -11.31
N VAL A 109 -6.65 -4.66 -10.74
CA VAL A 109 -6.07 -3.77 -9.74
C VAL A 109 -6.51 -4.20 -8.35
N GLN A 110 -5.53 -4.33 -7.46
CA GLN A 110 -5.74 -4.62 -6.05
C GLN A 110 -5.24 -3.45 -5.20
N PRO A 111 -5.95 -3.08 -4.13
CA PRO A 111 -7.29 -3.56 -3.77
C PRO A 111 -8.35 -3.16 -4.82
N TYR A 112 -9.56 -3.70 -4.66
CA TYR A 112 -10.70 -3.42 -5.53
C TYR A 112 -11.04 -1.91 -5.56
N ARG A 113 -10.99 -1.32 -6.77
CA ARG A 113 -11.23 0.09 -7.15
C ARG A 113 -12.14 0.31 -8.36
N PRO A 114 -13.45 0.06 -8.24
CA PRO A 114 -14.39 0.47 -9.27
C PRO A 114 -14.30 1.95 -9.56
N GLY A 115 -14.24 2.29 -10.84
CA GLY A 115 -14.24 3.66 -11.28
C GLY A 115 -12.90 4.40 -11.21
N ALA A 116 -11.85 3.80 -10.64
CA ALA A 116 -10.50 4.32 -10.82
C ALA A 116 -10.03 4.13 -12.28
N LYS A 117 -8.83 4.61 -12.63
CA LYS A 117 -8.35 4.62 -14.01
C LYS A 117 -7.01 3.91 -14.13
N VAL A 118 -6.86 3.16 -15.22
CA VAL A 118 -5.60 2.57 -15.63
C VAL A 118 -5.22 3.10 -17.00
N GLN A 119 -3.96 3.49 -17.14
CA GLN A 119 -3.36 3.88 -18.40
C GLN A 119 -2.53 2.73 -18.96
N PHE A 120 -2.85 2.32 -20.18
CA PHE A 120 -2.05 1.40 -20.97
C PHE A 120 -1.10 2.18 -21.86
N THR A 121 0.19 1.87 -21.79
CA THR A 121 1.21 2.47 -22.66
C THR A 121 1.85 1.38 -23.50
N THR A 122 1.84 1.54 -24.82
CA THR A 122 2.52 0.63 -25.75
C THR A 122 3.71 1.34 -26.39
N GLN A 123 4.83 0.65 -26.46
CA GLN A 123 6.06 1.13 -27.10
C GLN A 123 6.56 0.14 -28.15
N ALA A 124 7.15 0.67 -29.22
CA ALA A 124 7.82 -0.11 -30.25
C ALA A 124 9.34 0.11 -30.20
N LEU A 125 10.11 -0.95 -30.45
CA LEU A 125 11.57 -0.87 -30.54
C LEU A 125 11.95 -0.44 -31.96
N VAL A 126 12.47 0.77 -32.12
CA VAL A 126 12.92 1.32 -33.39
C VAL A 126 14.37 1.74 -33.27
N ARG A 127 15.26 1.13 -34.06
CA ARG A 127 16.71 1.41 -34.07
C ARG A 127 17.33 1.40 -32.67
N GLY A 128 17.00 0.37 -31.88
CA GLY A 128 17.51 0.18 -30.52
C GLY A 128 16.90 1.09 -29.44
N LYS A 129 15.90 1.91 -29.78
CA LYS A 129 15.21 2.80 -28.83
C LYS A 129 13.73 2.46 -28.71
N TRP A 130 13.20 2.52 -27.50
CA TRP A 130 11.77 2.36 -27.24
C TRP A 130 11.05 3.68 -27.48
N ASN A 131 10.03 3.67 -28.33
CA ASN A 131 9.22 4.83 -28.66
C ASN A 131 7.76 4.55 -28.32
N THR A 132 7.09 5.45 -27.63
CA THR A 132 5.65 5.32 -27.36
C THR A 132 4.88 5.44 -28.67
N VAL A 133 4.07 4.42 -28.96
CA VAL A 133 3.25 4.34 -30.19
C VAL A 133 1.76 4.41 -29.91
N ALA A 134 1.34 4.06 -28.69
CA ALA A 134 -0.05 4.20 -28.28
C ALA A 134 -0.15 4.39 -26.77
N THR A 135 -1.12 5.21 -26.37
CA THR A 135 -1.52 5.37 -24.97
C THR A 135 -3.04 5.32 -24.91
N ARG A 136 -3.59 4.56 -23.97
CA ARG A 136 -5.04 4.45 -23.77
C ARG A 136 -5.36 4.41 -22.29
N THR A 137 -6.27 5.27 -21.86
CA THR A 137 -6.78 5.26 -20.48
C THR A 137 -8.14 4.59 -20.45
N VAL A 138 -8.32 3.64 -19.51
CA VAL A 138 -9.55 2.89 -19.31
C VAL A 138 -9.98 3.04 -17.86
N ARG A 139 -11.28 3.21 -17.65
CA ARG A 139 -11.88 3.20 -16.31
C ARG A 139 -12.06 1.74 -15.87
N LEU A 140 -11.66 1.44 -14.64
CA LEU A 140 -11.87 0.13 -14.03
C LEU A 140 -13.37 -0.13 -13.86
N ASP A 141 -13.79 -1.34 -14.22
CA ASP A 141 -15.16 -1.80 -14.06
C ASP A 141 -15.48 -2.21 -12.61
N GLY A 142 -16.68 -2.77 -12.42
CA GLY A 142 -17.14 -3.31 -11.13
C GLY A 142 -16.43 -4.59 -10.68
N ASN A 143 -15.32 -5.00 -11.30
CA ASN A 143 -14.41 -6.06 -10.84
C ASN A 143 -12.98 -5.54 -10.69
N SER A 144 -12.78 -4.21 -10.78
CA SER A 144 -11.45 -3.57 -10.79
C SER A 144 -10.54 -4.07 -11.90
N GLN A 145 -11.17 -4.48 -12.99
CA GLN A 145 -10.51 -5.01 -14.16
C GLN A 145 -10.57 -3.98 -15.29
N ALA A 146 -9.51 -3.95 -16.08
CA ALA A 146 -9.51 -3.30 -17.37
C ALA A 146 -8.74 -4.16 -18.38
N GLY A 147 -8.98 -3.90 -19.66
CA GLY A 147 -8.21 -4.50 -20.71
C GLY A 147 -8.14 -3.63 -21.94
N THR A 148 -7.19 -3.96 -22.80
CA THR A 148 -7.08 -3.37 -24.13
C THR A 148 -6.55 -4.42 -25.10
N THR A 149 -6.94 -4.28 -26.35
CA THR A 149 -6.23 -4.91 -27.45
C THR A 149 -4.89 -4.22 -27.62
N VAL A 150 -3.79 -4.97 -27.66
CA VAL A 150 -2.47 -4.44 -28.02
C VAL A 150 -2.41 -4.24 -29.52
N THR A 151 -2.04 -3.02 -29.91
CA THR A 151 -1.75 -2.63 -31.29
C THR A 151 -0.35 -2.04 -31.35
N GLY A 152 0.35 -2.26 -32.46
CA GLY A 152 1.70 -1.76 -32.65
C GLY A 152 2.19 -2.03 -34.07
N PRO A 153 3.22 -1.31 -34.53
CA PRO A 153 3.88 -1.60 -35.79
C PRO A 153 4.49 -3.00 -35.77
N ALA A 154 4.73 -3.56 -36.97
CA ALA A 154 5.42 -4.83 -37.11
C ALA A 154 6.80 -4.81 -36.43
N GLY A 155 7.16 -5.90 -35.76
CA GLY A 155 8.39 -6.04 -34.98
C GLY A 155 8.15 -6.13 -33.47
N THR A 156 9.19 -5.80 -32.70
CA THR A 156 9.20 -5.93 -31.24
C THR A 156 8.52 -4.74 -30.56
N ASN A 157 7.54 -5.04 -29.73
CA ASN A 157 6.77 -4.08 -28.96
C ASN A 157 6.80 -4.45 -27.46
N ARG A 158 6.39 -3.52 -26.62
CA ARG A 158 6.10 -3.76 -25.19
C ARG A 158 4.91 -2.95 -24.72
N ILE A 159 4.15 -3.47 -23.77
CA ILE A 159 3.03 -2.78 -23.12
C ILE A 159 3.22 -2.81 -21.60
N ARG A 160 2.72 -1.79 -20.91
CA ARG A 160 2.53 -1.79 -19.44
C ARG A 160 1.18 -1.18 -19.08
N ALA A 161 0.65 -1.57 -17.93
CA ALA A 161 -0.41 -0.82 -17.25
C ALA A 161 0.17 0.10 -16.17
N SER A 162 -0.46 1.26 -15.98
CA SER A 162 -0.17 2.20 -14.90
C SER A 162 -1.47 2.58 -14.22
N PHE A 163 -1.60 2.29 -12.93
CA PHE A 163 -2.71 2.77 -12.11
C PHE A 163 -2.53 4.27 -11.84
N ILE A 164 -3.53 5.07 -12.24
CA ILE A 164 -3.53 6.50 -11.98
C ILE A 164 -3.98 6.71 -10.53
N ALA A 165 -3.16 7.39 -9.74
CA ALA A 165 -3.44 7.68 -8.33
C ALA A 165 -4.86 8.20 -8.10
N ASP A 166 -5.44 7.85 -6.95
CA ASP A 166 -6.73 8.37 -6.49
C ASP A 166 -6.61 8.92 -5.06
N SER A 167 -7.75 9.27 -4.45
CA SER A 167 -7.79 9.81 -3.08
C SER A 167 -7.32 8.85 -1.99
N THR A 168 -7.03 7.59 -2.33
CA THR A 168 -6.81 6.51 -1.38
C THR A 168 -5.69 5.54 -1.76
N ASN A 169 -5.10 5.66 -2.95
CA ASN A 169 -3.96 4.86 -3.40
C ASN A 169 -3.04 5.73 -4.22
N THR A 170 -1.75 5.58 -3.99
CA THR A 170 -0.74 6.23 -4.84
C THR A 170 -0.74 5.58 -6.22
N ALA A 171 -0.16 6.29 -7.20
CA ALA A 171 0.08 5.72 -8.53
C ALA A 171 0.95 4.47 -8.42
N ALA A 172 0.74 3.52 -9.33
CA ALA A 172 1.52 2.31 -9.41
C ALA A 172 1.75 1.91 -10.87
N ASP A 173 2.97 1.48 -11.18
CA ASP A 173 3.33 0.98 -12.50
C ASP A 173 3.44 -0.54 -12.48
N GLY A 174 2.88 -1.17 -13.49
CA GLY A 174 3.09 -2.59 -13.79
C GLY A 174 4.43 -2.82 -14.52
N ALA A 175 4.67 -4.09 -14.85
CA ALA A 175 5.85 -4.50 -15.59
C ALA A 175 5.70 -4.25 -17.09
N TRP A 176 6.82 -4.04 -17.78
CA TRP A 176 6.83 -4.06 -19.23
C TRP A 176 6.72 -5.50 -19.74
N LEU A 177 5.65 -5.82 -20.47
CA LEU A 177 5.49 -7.10 -21.16
C LEU A 177 5.75 -6.95 -22.65
N SER A 178 6.69 -7.73 -23.18
CA SER A 178 7.06 -7.71 -24.59
C SER A 178 6.13 -8.56 -25.46
N PHE A 179 5.91 -8.12 -26.69
CA PHE A 179 5.20 -8.89 -27.72
C PHE A 179 5.71 -8.55 -29.12
N THR A 180 5.45 -9.45 -30.07
CA THR A 180 5.86 -9.27 -31.47
C THR A 180 4.63 -9.17 -32.35
N VAL A 181 4.61 -8.20 -33.25
CA VAL A 181 3.60 -8.11 -34.32
C VAL A 181 4.24 -8.58 -35.61
N ASN A 182 3.75 -9.71 -36.14
CA ASN A 182 4.16 -10.22 -37.45
C ASN A 182 3.48 -9.41 -38.56
N ARG A 183 4.16 -9.28 -39.70
CA ARG A 183 3.57 -8.74 -40.93
C ARG A 183 2.56 -9.71 -41.52
#